data_AF-A0A838QS43-F1
#
_entry.id   AF-A0A838QS43-F1
#
_cell.length_a   1.000
_cell.length_b   1.000
_cell.length_c   1.000
_cell.angle_alpha   90.00
_cell.angle_beta   90.00
_cell.angle_gamma   90.00
#
_symmetry.space_group_name_H-M   'P 1'
#
loop_
_entity.id
_entity.type
_entity.pdbx_description
1 polymer ?
#
loop_
_entity_poly.entity_id
_entity_poly.type
_entity_poly.pdbx_seq_one_letter_code
_entity_poly.pdbx_strand_id
1 'polypeptide(L)'
;MARRTRYRLDRVTVEAGEARPSTWTFGGDTVSGTEQTYSVRDENFTGRNQWVFLVRTPTGRAGRVEVRPRTTPNVKAWAELPDRSITFLQATKGEARGKWYCKVALADPTGLKSRDVIRADERGKLPAWFDVLKGRMRMKQSVRTTRGNDGEDLVVLVGSGDHVAMIRLFFATKVWILKERIALGA
;
A
#
# COMPACT_ATOMS: atom_id res chain seq x y z
N MET A 1 25.44 16.60 -2.02
CA MET A 1 23.99 16.34 -1.87
C MET A 1 23.66 15.02 -2.57
N ALA A 2 23.17 14.01 -1.85
CA ALA A 2 22.78 12.74 -2.47
C ALA A 2 21.64 12.99 -3.46
N ARG A 3 21.81 12.52 -4.70
CA ARG A 3 20.79 12.58 -5.76
C ARG A 3 19.53 11.91 -5.19
N ARG A 4 18.50 12.67 -4.83
CA ARG A 4 17.22 12.12 -4.34
C ARG A 4 16.73 11.14 -5.40
N THR A 5 16.90 9.84 -5.16
CA THR A 5 16.50 8.81 -6.12
C THR A 5 15.01 8.91 -6.29
N ARG A 6 14.59 9.46 -7.44
CA ARG A 6 13.18 9.65 -7.75
C ARG A 6 12.64 8.31 -8.23
N TYR A 7 12.23 7.46 -7.29
CA TYR A 7 11.45 6.28 -7.63
C TYR A 7 10.24 6.69 -8.46
N ARG A 8 9.88 5.86 -9.45
CA ARG A 8 8.72 6.07 -10.29
C ARG A 8 7.78 4.88 -10.17
N LEU A 9 6.50 5.14 -9.91
CA LEU A 9 5.50 4.09 -9.75
C LEU A 9 5.22 3.32 -11.04
N ASP A 10 5.33 3.99 -12.19
CA ASP A 10 5.16 3.38 -13.51
C ASP A 10 6.27 2.37 -13.84
N ARG A 11 7.44 2.47 -13.21
CA ARG A 11 8.55 1.51 -13.31
C ARG A 11 8.36 0.26 -12.42
N VAL A 12 7.28 0.17 -11.67
CA VAL A 12 6.85 -1.08 -11.04
C VAL A 12 5.90 -1.77 -12.01
N THR A 13 6.40 -2.78 -12.72
CA THR A 13 5.62 -3.62 -13.61
C THR A 13 4.98 -4.75 -12.83
N VAL A 14 3.72 -5.06 -13.13
CA VAL A 14 2.89 -5.99 -12.37
C VAL A 14 2.18 -6.87 -13.37
N GLU A 15 2.42 -8.18 -13.28
CA GLU A 15 1.84 -9.20 -14.12
C GLU A 15 0.95 -10.11 -13.26
N ALA A 16 -0.30 -10.26 -13.68
CA ALA A 16 -1.26 -11.11 -13.01
C ALA A 16 -0.88 -12.58 -13.20
N GLY A 17 -0.84 -13.33 -12.10
CA GLY A 17 -0.70 -14.78 -12.09
C GLY A 17 -2.02 -15.47 -11.77
N GLU A 18 -1.90 -16.68 -11.23
CA GLU A 18 -3.02 -17.54 -10.84
C GLU A 18 -3.93 -16.86 -9.82
N ALA A 19 -5.24 -16.95 -10.05
CA ALA A 19 -6.29 -16.56 -9.12
C ALA A 19 -7.08 -17.80 -8.71
N ARG A 20 -7.35 -17.95 -7.41
CA ARG A 20 -8.12 -19.07 -6.87
C ARG A 20 -9.06 -18.62 -5.76
N PRO A 21 -10.23 -19.27 -5.60
CA PRO A 21 -11.01 -19.15 -4.37
C PRO A 21 -10.16 -19.52 -3.16
N SER A 22 -10.28 -18.76 -2.08
CA SER A 22 -9.53 -18.99 -0.85
C SER A 22 -10.29 -18.47 0.36
N THR A 23 -9.97 -19.05 1.51
CA THR A 23 -10.42 -18.59 2.83
C THR A 23 -9.20 -18.20 3.66
N TRP A 24 -9.28 -17.13 4.44
CA TRP A 24 -8.19 -16.68 5.31
C TRP A 24 -8.74 -15.98 6.56
N THR A 25 -7.92 -15.88 7.60
CA THR A 25 -8.27 -15.16 8.82
C THR A 25 -7.84 -13.70 8.72
N PHE A 26 -8.73 -12.77 9.08
CA PHE A 26 -8.41 -11.36 9.19
C PHE A 26 -9.06 -10.76 10.43
N GLY A 27 -8.25 -10.21 11.35
CA GLY A 27 -8.77 -9.61 12.59
C GLY A 27 -9.52 -10.58 13.51
N GLY A 28 -9.24 -11.89 13.40
CA GLY A 28 -9.95 -12.96 14.12
C GLY A 28 -11.09 -13.59 13.34
N ASP A 29 -11.60 -12.92 12.30
CA ASP A 29 -12.72 -13.40 11.51
C ASP A 29 -12.27 -14.23 10.31
N THR A 30 -13.04 -15.26 9.98
CA THR A 30 -12.86 -16.04 8.75
C THR A 30 -13.45 -15.27 7.56
N VAL A 31 -12.62 -14.99 6.57
CA VAL A 31 -12.99 -14.27 5.34
C VAL A 31 -12.83 -15.20 4.15
N SER A 32 -13.85 -15.24 3.29
CA SER A 32 -13.79 -15.94 2.00
C SER A 32 -13.64 -14.94 0.85
N GLY A 33 -12.96 -15.35 -0.22
CA GLY A 33 -12.79 -14.53 -1.40
C GLY A 33 -11.86 -15.15 -2.43
N THR A 34 -11.20 -14.30 -3.21
CA THR A 34 -10.20 -14.68 -4.21
C THR A 34 -8.81 -14.33 -3.71
N GLU A 35 -7.90 -15.28 -3.74
CA GLU A 35 -6.46 -15.04 -3.61
C GLU A 35 -5.84 -15.07 -5.01
N GLN A 36 -5.10 -14.01 -5.36
CA GLN A 36 -4.41 -13.92 -6.64
C GLN A 36 -2.94 -13.60 -6.46
N THR A 37 -2.11 -14.34 -7.19
CA THR A 37 -0.66 -14.12 -7.25
C THR A 37 -0.30 -13.08 -8.31
N TYR A 38 0.79 -12.34 -8.06
CA TYR A 38 1.31 -11.34 -8.98
C TYR A 38 2.82 -11.42 -9.05
N SER A 39 3.36 -11.50 -10.26
CA SER A 39 4.78 -11.30 -10.53
C SER A 39 5.03 -9.81 -10.67
N VAL A 40 6.00 -9.27 -9.94
CA VAL A 40 6.26 -7.82 -9.89
C VAL A 40 7.74 -7.56 -10.09
N ARG A 41 8.07 -6.62 -10.98
CA ARG A 41 9.44 -6.15 -11.19
C ARG A 41 9.52 -4.65 -10.93
N ASP A 42 10.44 -4.27 -10.05
CA ASP A 42 10.73 -2.86 -9.76
C ASP A 42 11.93 -2.38 -10.59
N GLU A 43 11.65 -1.86 -11.78
CA GLU A 43 12.67 -1.37 -12.70
C GLU A 43 13.36 -0.10 -12.21
N ASN A 44 12.98 0.46 -11.05
CA ASN A 44 13.80 1.47 -10.38
C ASN A 44 15.14 0.91 -9.90
N PHE A 45 15.27 -0.42 -9.75
CA PHE A 45 16.51 -1.09 -9.38
C PHE A 45 17.08 -1.90 -10.57
N THR A 46 18.40 -1.88 -10.73
CA THR A 46 19.12 -2.62 -11.79
C THR A 46 19.21 -4.12 -11.51
N GLY A 47 19.01 -4.55 -10.26
CA GLY A 47 19.03 -5.95 -9.84
C GLY A 47 18.32 -6.13 -8.50
N ARG A 48 18.09 -7.38 -8.09
CA ARG A 48 17.31 -7.74 -6.88
C ARG A 48 15.96 -6.99 -6.85
N ASN A 49 15.25 -7.06 -7.96
CA ASN A 49 14.07 -6.26 -8.23
C ASN A 49 12.81 -7.08 -8.53
N GLN A 50 12.88 -8.41 -8.39
CA GLN A 50 11.77 -9.32 -8.62
C GLN A 50 11.08 -9.67 -7.31
N TRP A 51 9.76 -9.60 -7.33
CA TRP A 51 8.89 -9.85 -6.19
C TRP A 51 7.73 -10.74 -6.61
N VAL A 52 7.17 -11.49 -5.67
CA VAL A 52 5.86 -12.11 -5.83
C VAL A 52 4.93 -11.52 -4.79
N PHE A 53 3.76 -11.07 -5.22
CA PHE A 53 2.70 -10.56 -4.36
C PHE A 53 1.52 -11.52 -4.31
N LEU A 54 0.81 -11.47 -3.18
CA LEU A 54 -0.52 -12.03 -3.00
C LEU A 54 -1.48 -10.87 -2.76
N VAL A 55 -2.57 -10.86 -3.52
CA VAL A 55 -3.70 -9.97 -3.31
C VAL A 55 -4.91 -10.83 -2.95
N ARG A 56 -5.51 -10.55 -1.78
CA ARG A 56 -6.70 -11.24 -1.30
C ARG A 56 -7.88 -10.30 -1.35
N THR A 57 -8.85 -10.63 -2.19
CA THR A 57 -10.04 -9.82 -2.44
C THR A 57 -11.27 -10.54 -1.87
N PRO A 58 -11.94 -9.97 -0.86
CA PRO A 58 -13.10 -10.59 -0.23
C PRO A 58 -14.30 -10.60 -1.18
N THR A 59 -15.16 -11.62 -1.07
CA THR A 59 -16.44 -11.66 -1.81
C THR A 59 -17.47 -10.69 -1.21
N GLY A 60 -17.42 -10.46 0.10
CA GLY A 60 -18.35 -9.59 0.83
C GLY A 60 -17.99 -8.10 0.77
N ARG A 61 -19.03 -7.24 0.73
CA ARG A 61 -18.89 -5.75 0.70
C ARG A 61 -18.20 -5.15 1.93
N ALA A 62 -18.26 -5.83 3.08
CA ALA A 62 -17.63 -5.37 4.32
C ALA A 62 -16.14 -5.75 4.43
N GLY A 63 -15.63 -6.56 3.49
CA GLY A 63 -14.28 -7.06 3.54
C GLY A 63 -13.22 -6.00 3.21
N ARG A 64 -11.95 -6.38 3.43
CA ARG A 64 -10.78 -5.57 3.11
C ARG A 64 -9.95 -6.29 2.07
N VAL A 65 -9.47 -5.59 1.04
CA VAL A 65 -8.47 -6.16 0.14
C VAL A 65 -7.13 -6.12 0.87
N GLU A 66 -6.47 -7.26 1.00
CA GLU A 66 -5.11 -7.36 1.53
C GLU A 66 -4.11 -7.46 0.40
N VAL A 67 -3.04 -6.67 0.47
CA VAL A 67 -1.89 -6.77 -0.43
C VAL A 67 -0.64 -7.01 0.40
N ARG A 68 0.05 -8.12 0.13
CA ARG A 68 1.29 -8.50 0.81
C ARG A 68 2.27 -9.16 -0.16
N PRO A 69 3.58 -9.02 0.04
CA PRO A 69 4.54 -9.83 -0.69
C PRO A 69 4.48 -11.27 -0.14
N ARG A 70 4.59 -12.21 -1.07
CA ARG A 70 4.86 -13.63 -0.80
C ARG A 70 6.36 -13.88 -0.75
N THR A 71 7.09 -13.27 -1.68
CA THR A 71 8.55 -13.33 -1.74
C THR A 71 9.11 -11.94 -1.98
N THR A 72 10.28 -11.67 -1.39
CA THR A 72 10.99 -10.41 -1.52
C THR A 72 12.43 -10.68 -1.96
N PRO A 73 13.08 -9.74 -2.67
CA PRO A 73 14.49 -9.86 -2.95
C PRO A 73 15.31 -9.94 -1.66
N ASN A 74 16.39 -10.71 -1.67
CA ASN A 74 17.31 -10.85 -0.53
C ASN A 74 18.13 -9.57 -0.30
N VAL A 75 17.49 -8.61 0.37
CA VAL A 75 18.04 -7.31 0.75
C VAL A 75 17.66 -7.07 2.20
N LYS A 76 18.66 -6.78 3.05
CA LYS A 76 18.48 -6.62 4.50
C LYS A 76 17.36 -5.63 4.88
N ALA A 77 17.23 -4.53 4.16
CA ALA A 77 16.19 -3.51 4.39
C ALA A 77 14.76 -4.04 4.18
N TRP A 78 14.59 -5.18 3.52
CA TRP A 78 13.31 -5.76 3.13
C TRP A 78 13.01 -7.09 3.83
N ALA A 79 13.85 -7.50 4.78
CA ALA A 79 13.76 -8.82 5.44
C ALA A 79 12.39 -9.06 6.11
N GLU A 80 11.78 -8.02 6.70
CA GLU A 80 10.48 -8.11 7.38
C GLU A 80 9.28 -7.83 6.46
N LEU A 81 9.48 -7.51 5.18
CA LEU A 81 8.38 -7.21 4.28
C LEU A 81 7.42 -8.39 4.03
N PRO A 82 7.84 -9.67 4.00
CA PRO A 82 6.93 -10.82 3.92
C PRO A 82 5.84 -10.87 4.99
N ASP A 83 6.10 -10.29 6.18
CA ASP A 83 5.17 -10.27 7.31
C ASP A 83 4.30 -9.01 7.35
N ARG A 84 4.49 -8.10 6.38
CA ARG A 84 3.81 -6.81 6.32
C ARG A 84 2.81 -6.79 5.17
N SER A 85 1.61 -6.28 5.44
CA SER A 85 0.61 -6.01 4.42
C SER A 85 0.19 -4.53 4.39
N ILE A 86 -0.45 -4.14 3.30
CA ILE A 86 -1.37 -2.99 3.29
C ILE A 86 -2.78 -3.51 3.08
N THR A 87 -3.75 -2.81 3.66
CA THR A 87 -5.16 -3.16 3.52
C THR A 87 -5.92 -2.00 2.93
N PHE A 88 -6.86 -2.33 2.05
CA PHE A 88 -7.76 -1.39 1.43
C PHE A 88 -9.18 -1.62 1.95
N LEU A 89 -9.89 -0.53 2.20
CA LEU A 89 -11.29 -0.56 2.58
C LEU A 89 -12.12 0.10 1.49
N GLN A 90 -13.37 -0.33 1.35
CA GLN A 90 -14.30 0.33 0.45
C GLN A 90 -14.64 1.74 0.96
N ALA A 91 -14.58 2.72 0.07
CA ALA A 91 -15.09 4.07 0.31
C ALA A 91 -16.61 4.08 0.13
N THR A 92 -17.31 4.81 1.02
CA THR A 92 -18.77 4.79 1.11
C THR A 92 -19.42 6.17 0.92
N LYS A 93 -18.62 7.23 0.83
CA LYS A 93 -19.08 8.62 0.72
C LYS A 93 -18.79 9.25 -0.64
N GLY A 94 -19.72 10.09 -1.09
CA GLY A 94 -19.58 10.99 -2.24
C GLY A 94 -19.05 10.32 -3.51
N GLU A 95 -18.26 11.07 -4.27
CA GLU A 95 -17.59 10.61 -5.51
C GLU A 95 -16.54 9.50 -5.28
N ALA A 96 -16.18 9.24 -4.02
CA ALA A 96 -15.29 8.14 -3.66
C ALA A 96 -16.03 6.81 -3.55
N ARG A 97 -17.38 6.80 -3.44
CA ARG A 97 -18.17 5.59 -3.27
C ARG A 97 -17.86 4.55 -4.36
N GLY A 98 -17.68 3.30 -3.95
CA GLY A 98 -17.36 2.19 -4.84
C GLY A 98 -15.87 2.03 -5.17
N LYS A 99 -15.04 3.03 -4.84
CA LYS A 99 -13.57 2.91 -4.87
C LYS A 99 -13.06 2.25 -3.61
N TRP A 100 -11.79 1.85 -3.64
CA TRP A 100 -11.06 1.38 -2.48
C TRP A 100 -10.07 2.44 -2.01
N TYR A 101 -9.72 2.43 -0.72
CA TYR A 101 -8.70 3.32 -0.18
C TYR A 101 -7.82 2.62 0.84
N CYS A 102 -6.56 3.02 0.92
CA CYS A 102 -5.67 2.70 2.04
C CYS A 102 -5.16 3.99 2.70
N LYS A 103 -4.80 3.91 3.98
CA LYS A 103 -4.07 4.99 4.65
C LYS A 103 -2.67 5.10 4.04
N VAL A 104 -2.14 6.33 3.96
CA VAL A 104 -0.72 6.55 3.69
C VAL A 104 0.02 6.27 4.99
N ALA A 105 0.46 5.03 5.16
CA ALA A 105 1.18 4.59 6.35
C ALA A 105 2.59 4.14 5.97
N LEU A 106 3.58 4.98 6.23
CA LEU A 106 4.97 4.75 5.88
C LEU A 106 5.58 3.71 6.83
N ALA A 107 6.31 2.74 6.29
CA ALA A 107 7.05 1.81 7.14
C ALA A 107 8.09 2.59 7.98
N ASP A 108 8.21 2.27 9.26
CA ASP A 108 9.22 2.90 10.11
C ASP A 108 10.57 2.19 9.91
N PRO A 109 11.60 2.88 9.39
CA PRO A 109 12.90 2.29 9.15
C PRO A 109 13.74 2.08 10.44
N THR A 110 13.30 2.64 11.57
CA THR A 110 13.99 2.49 12.87
C THR A 110 13.62 1.18 13.57
N GLY A 111 12.44 0.63 13.28
CA GLY A 111 11.88 -0.54 13.95
C GLY A 111 11.26 -0.25 15.32
N LEU A 112 11.24 1.01 15.78
CA LEU A 112 10.59 1.39 17.04
C LEU A 112 9.07 1.28 16.98
N LYS A 113 8.50 1.49 15.78
CA LYS A 113 7.08 1.31 15.47
C LYS A 113 6.95 0.43 14.24
N SER A 114 5.73 -0.06 13.99
CA SER A 114 5.47 -0.79 12.74
C SER A 114 5.35 0.15 11.53
N ARG A 115 4.78 1.34 11.73
CA ARG A 115 4.52 2.35 10.69
C ARG A 115 4.20 3.71 11.29
N ASP A 116 4.32 4.74 10.47
CA ASP A 116 3.87 6.10 10.72
C ASP A 116 2.71 6.47 9.80
N VAL A 117 1.58 6.91 10.36
CA VAL A 117 0.37 7.23 9.58
C VAL A 117 0.33 8.71 9.31
N ILE A 118 0.38 9.07 8.03
CA ILE A 118 0.49 10.46 7.58
C ILE A 118 -0.86 11.14 7.65
N ARG A 119 -0.90 12.32 8.25
CA ARG A 119 -2.09 13.19 8.27
C ARG A 119 -2.22 14.03 7.01
N ALA A 120 -3.41 14.57 6.78
CA ALA A 120 -3.70 15.34 5.56
C ALA A 120 -2.85 16.62 5.42
N ASP A 121 -2.58 17.31 6.52
CA ASP A 121 -1.70 18.47 6.63
C ASP A 121 -0.21 18.13 6.40
N GLU A 122 0.18 16.89 6.66
CA GLU A 122 1.54 16.39 6.44
C GLU A 122 1.82 15.93 5.01
N ARG A 123 0.83 16.01 4.12
CA ARG A 123 0.96 15.62 2.71
C ARG A 123 2.17 16.27 2.01
N GLY A 124 2.52 17.51 2.38
CA GLY A 124 3.68 18.23 1.83
C GLY A 124 5.04 17.64 2.21
N LYS A 125 5.09 16.81 3.27
CA LYS A 125 6.31 16.15 3.76
C LYS A 125 6.62 14.84 3.01
N LEU A 126 5.67 14.34 2.21
CA LEU A 126 5.83 13.06 1.51
C LEU A 126 6.97 13.12 0.49
N PRO A 127 7.68 11.99 0.27
CA PRO A 127 8.68 11.90 -0.79
C PRO A 127 8.09 12.22 -2.17
N ALA A 128 8.91 12.77 -3.07
CA ALA A 128 8.48 13.25 -4.39
C ALA A 128 7.81 12.17 -5.28
N TRP A 129 8.05 10.88 -5.03
CA TRP A 129 7.36 9.82 -5.77
C TRP A 129 5.86 9.72 -5.45
N PHE A 130 5.39 10.37 -4.39
CA PHE A 130 3.96 10.52 -4.11
C PHE A 130 3.28 11.61 -4.95
N ASP A 131 4.04 12.44 -5.68
CA ASP A 131 3.47 13.54 -6.46
C ASP A 131 2.42 13.07 -7.48
N VAL A 132 2.66 11.94 -8.13
CA VAL A 132 1.72 11.37 -9.12
C VAL A 132 0.43 10.83 -8.47
N LEU A 133 0.43 10.61 -7.16
CA LEU A 133 -0.73 10.16 -6.39
C LEU A 133 -1.56 11.33 -5.83
N LYS A 134 -1.08 12.58 -5.93
CA LYS A 134 -1.71 13.78 -5.37
C LYS A 134 -3.19 13.90 -5.76
N GLY A 135 -3.54 13.63 -7.01
CA GLY A 135 -4.95 13.69 -7.48
C GLY A 135 -5.87 12.64 -6.82
N ARG A 136 -5.30 11.54 -6.30
CA ARG A 136 -6.01 10.43 -5.66
C ARG A 136 -6.04 10.52 -4.13
N MET A 137 -5.27 11.45 -3.56
CA MET A 137 -5.18 11.64 -2.12
C MET A 137 -6.40 12.36 -1.56
N ARG A 138 -6.94 11.88 -0.45
CA ARG A 138 -8.06 12.48 0.26
C ARG A 138 -7.83 12.39 1.76
N MET A 139 -8.53 13.23 2.51
CA MET A 139 -8.66 13.07 3.96
C MET A 139 -9.68 11.95 4.25
N LYS A 140 -9.42 11.07 5.22
CA LYS A 140 -10.24 9.86 5.45
C LYS A 140 -11.73 10.18 5.66
N GLN A 141 -12.05 11.24 6.41
CA GLN A 141 -13.45 11.61 6.69
C GLN A 141 -14.28 11.95 5.43
N SER A 142 -13.62 12.32 4.33
CA SER A 142 -14.26 12.61 3.05
C SER A 142 -14.65 11.35 2.27
N VAL A 143 -14.05 10.19 2.57
CA VAL A 143 -14.29 8.93 1.84
C VAL A 143 -15.10 7.91 2.64
N ARG A 144 -15.10 8.02 3.98
CA ARG A 144 -15.86 7.13 4.88
C ARG A 144 -16.23 7.88 6.17
N THR A 145 -17.30 7.46 6.84
CA THR A 145 -17.60 7.94 8.19
C THR A 145 -16.54 7.45 9.17
N THR A 146 -15.97 8.37 9.93
CA THR A 146 -14.92 8.13 10.91
C THR A 146 -15.41 8.55 12.30
N ARG A 147 -14.84 7.98 13.35
CA ARG A 147 -15.03 8.41 14.74
C ARG A 147 -13.68 8.85 15.30
N GLY A 148 -13.65 9.93 16.08
CA GLY A 148 -12.42 10.52 16.61
C GLY A 148 -11.50 11.11 15.53
N ASN A 149 -10.21 11.24 15.85
CA ASN A 149 -9.24 11.99 15.03
C ASN A 149 -8.71 11.23 13.80
N ASP A 150 -9.09 9.95 13.65
CA ASP A 150 -8.80 9.12 12.47
C ASP A 150 -9.38 9.71 11.17
N GLY A 151 -10.31 10.66 11.28
CA GLY A 151 -10.81 11.44 10.15
C GLY A 151 -9.72 12.21 9.40
N GLU A 152 -8.68 12.67 10.08
CA GLU A 152 -7.62 13.53 9.55
C GLU A 152 -6.54 12.78 8.77
N ASP A 153 -6.54 11.45 8.83
CA ASP A 153 -5.57 10.61 8.15
C ASP A 153 -5.62 10.81 6.63
N LEU A 154 -4.44 10.88 6.02
CA LEU A 154 -4.29 10.90 4.57
C LEU A 154 -4.53 9.50 4.00
N VAL A 155 -5.39 9.40 3.01
CA VAL A 155 -5.70 8.17 2.29
C VAL A 155 -5.47 8.33 0.80
N VAL A 156 -5.20 7.23 0.09
CA VAL A 156 -5.14 7.20 -1.38
C VAL A 156 -6.28 6.33 -1.91
N LEU A 157 -7.06 6.89 -2.85
CA LEU A 157 -8.10 6.18 -3.56
C LEU A 157 -7.54 5.40 -4.75
N VAL A 158 -8.05 4.18 -4.94
CA VAL A 158 -7.76 3.31 -6.09
C VAL A 158 -9.08 2.76 -6.66
N GLY A 159 -9.08 2.45 -7.95
CA GLY A 159 -10.22 1.83 -8.62
C GLY A 159 -10.55 0.46 -8.03
N SER A 160 -11.79 0.01 -8.20
CA SER A 160 -12.13 -1.38 -7.89
C SER A 160 -11.38 -2.32 -8.84
N GLY A 161 -10.70 -3.32 -8.27
CA GLY A 161 -9.87 -4.27 -9.05
C GLY A 161 -8.54 -3.70 -9.56
N ASP A 162 -8.16 -2.46 -9.24
CA ASP A 162 -6.85 -1.89 -9.64
C ASP A 162 -5.72 -2.40 -8.75
N HIS A 163 -5.47 -3.71 -8.82
CA HIS A 163 -4.42 -4.38 -8.03
C HIS A 163 -3.03 -3.86 -8.36
N VAL A 164 -2.81 -3.38 -9.59
CA VAL A 164 -1.56 -2.73 -10.01
C VAL A 164 -1.31 -1.47 -9.17
N ALA A 165 -2.29 -0.57 -9.05
CA ALA A 165 -2.14 0.61 -8.19
C ALA A 165 -2.00 0.23 -6.71
N MET A 166 -2.71 -0.79 -6.25
CA MET A 166 -2.59 -1.27 -4.87
C MET A 166 -1.18 -1.78 -4.56
N ILE A 167 -0.59 -2.61 -5.42
CA ILE A 167 0.79 -3.08 -5.29
C ILE A 167 1.77 -1.91 -5.36
N ARG A 168 1.60 -0.98 -6.30
CA ARG A 168 2.43 0.24 -6.40
C ARG A 168 2.40 1.08 -5.12
N LEU A 169 1.26 1.15 -4.43
CA LEU A 169 1.16 1.82 -3.14
C LEU A 169 1.95 1.09 -2.03
N PHE A 170 2.05 -0.24 -2.09
CA PHE A 170 2.93 -0.99 -1.19
C PHE A 170 4.39 -0.58 -1.39
N PHE A 171 4.83 -0.44 -2.63
CA PHE A 171 6.18 0.06 -2.94
C PHE A 171 6.43 1.47 -2.40
N ALA A 172 5.51 2.39 -2.68
CA ALA A 172 5.60 3.79 -2.26
C ALA A 172 5.68 3.98 -0.74
N THR A 173 4.94 3.16 0.01
CA THR A 173 4.77 3.31 1.47
C THR A 173 5.70 2.43 2.28
N LYS A 174 6.24 1.34 1.71
CA LYS A 174 7.08 0.40 2.46
C LYS A 174 8.43 0.17 1.80
N VAL A 175 8.45 -0.33 0.56
CA VAL A 175 9.68 -0.80 -0.09
C VAL A 175 10.71 0.33 -0.18
N TRP A 176 10.31 1.47 -0.74
CA TRP A 176 11.21 2.61 -0.95
C TRP A 176 11.49 3.37 0.35
N ILE A 177 10.52 3.44 1.26
CA ILE A 177 10.71 4.04 2.58
C ILE A 177 11.80 3.30 3.37
N LEU A 178 11.71 1.96 3.45
CA LEU A 178 12.71 1.15 4.13
C LEU A 178 14.06 1.19 3.44
N LYS A 179 14.06 1.21 2.10
CA LYS A 179 15.30 1.25 1.30
C LYS A 179 16.07 2.56 1.52
N GLU A 180 15.38 3.69 1.54
CA GLU A 180 15.96 5.03 1.74
C GLU A 180 16.08 5.42 3.22
N ARG A 181 15.54 4.61 4.14
CA ARG A 181 15.46 4.88 5.57
C ARG A 181 14.79 6.22 5.89
N ILE A 182 13.70 6.54 5.20
CA ILE A 182 12.96 7.80 5.40
C ILE A 182 12.13 7.74 6.68
N ALA A 183 12.32 8.71 7.56
CA ALA A 183 11.44 9.02 8.68
C ALA A 183 10.92 10.46 8.52
N LEU A 184 9.60 10.66 8.66
CA LEU A 184 8.99 12.00 8.58
C LEU A 184 8.85 12.69 9.95
N GLY A 185 9.29 12.00 11.02
CA GLY A 185 9.42 12.52 12.37
C GLY A 185 10.89 12.75 12.75
N ALA A 186 11.30 14.02 12.70
CA ALA A 186 12.22 14.65 13.63
C ALA A 186 11.57 16.00 14.00
#